data_AF-A0A820FVV0-F1
#
_entry.id   AF-A0A820FVV0-F1
#
_cell.length_a   1.000
_cell.length_b   1.000
_cell.length_c   1.000
_cell.angle_alpha   90.00
_cell.angle_beta   90.00
_cell.angle_gamma   90.00
#
_symmetry.space_group_name_H-M   'P 1'
#
loop_
_entity.id
_entity.type
_entity.pdbx_description
1 polymer ?
#
loop_
_entity_poly.entity_id
_entity_poly.type
_entity_poly.pdbx_seq_one_letter_code
_entity_poly.pdbx_strand_id
1 'polypeptide(L)'
;DPLIYAGGSLTKFKRGYYRDDWSHTCFNSKQVGTMLANELFTQYDPIFTPPKTPSGKHPLIPLYNKSKRVSAVLPGNLHYLQISQAGPTVDYEKAKKIENYGTDLITNHNNNYFRLHLDSTGIVRTIVCLHHNKIDVTNLSQLYGLHERLLNNLRQRYNEHLITDLFT
;
A
#
# COMPACT_ATOMS: atom_id res chain seq x y z
N ASP A 1 -31.03 -2.89 0.50
CA ASP A 1 -31.64 -2.95 -0.83
C ASP A 1 -30.82 -3.92 -1.68
N PRO A 2 -31.44 -4.97 -2.26
CA PRO A 2 -30.73 -5.98 -3.06
C PRO A 2 -30.13 -5.43 -4.38
N LEU A 3 -30.49 -4.21 -4.80
CA LEU A 3 -29.99 -3.59 -6.04
C LEU A 3 -28.96 -2.48 -5.77
N ILE A 4 -28.63 -2.20 -4.50
CA ILE A 4 -27.66 -1.16 -4.13
C ILE A 4 -26.36 -1.81 -3.68
N TYR A 5 -25.28 -1.49 -4.39
CA TYR A 5 -23.93 -1.93 -4.11
C TYR A 5 -23.08 -0.72 -3.76
N ALA A 6 -22.17 -0.87 -2.80
CA ALA A 6 -21.34 0.23 -2.33
C ALA A 6 -19.89 -0.22 -2.17
N GLY A 7 -18.97 0.65 -2.58
CA GLY A 7 -17.53 0.48 -2.39
C GLY A 7 -16.84 1.82 -2.18
N GLY A 8 -15.63 1.79 -1.61
CA GLY A 8 -14.81 2.99 -1.42
C GLY A 8 -14.95 3.64 -0.03
N SER A 9 -14.39 4.84 0.11
CA SER A 9 -14.11 5.46 1.42
C SER A 9 -15.33 5.74 2.30
N LEU A 10 -16.53 5.86 1.71
CA LEU A 10 -17.78 6.09 2.44
C LEU A 10 -18.45 4.81 2.96
N THR A 11 -17.80 3.65 2.79
CA THR A 11 -18.37 2.36 3.14
C THR A 11 -17.65 1.72 4.33
N LYS A 12 -18.40 0.99 5.14
CA LYS A 12 -17.90 0.22 6.28
C LYS A 12 -18.31 -1.24 6.12
N PHE A 13 -17.48 -2.16 6.61
CA PHE A 13 -17.85 -3.56 6.64
C PHE A 13 -18.95 -3.85 7.66
N LYS A 14 -19.61 -5.01 7.50
CA LYS A 14 -20.65 -5.48 8.42
C LYS A 14 -20.08 -5.62 9.84
N ARG A 15 -20.79 -5.08 10.84
CA ARG A 15 -20.39 -5.12 12.26
C ARG A 15 -20.13 -6.54 12.78
N GLY A 16 -20.82 -7.54 12.24
CA GLY A 16 -20.64 -8.96 12.61
C GLY A 16 -19.24 -9.52 12.34
N TYR A 17 -18.37 -8.79 11.63
CA TYR A 17 -16.97 -9.16 11.45
C TYR A 17 -16.06 -8.71 12.61
N TYR A 18 -16.57 -7.94 13.59
CA TYR A 18 -15.82 -7.47 14.77
C TYR A 18 -14.49 -6.77 14.43
N ARG A 19 -14.48 -5.99 13.35
CA ARG A 19 -13.30 -5.30 12.80
C ARG A 19 -13.65 -3.86 12.45
N ASP A 20 -13.99 -3.07 13.46
CA ASP A 20 -14.46 -1.69 13.27
C ASP A 20 -13.39 -0.75 12.69
N ASP A 21 -12.11 -1.04 12.92
CA ASP A 21 -10.98 -0.28 12.36
C ASP A 21 -10.74 -0.57 10.86
N TRP A 22 -11.43 -1.56 10.31
CA TRP A 22 -11.27 -1.99 8.92
C TRP A 22 -12.40 -1.40 8.06
N SER A 23 -12.03 -0.70 7.00
CA SER A 23 -12.95 -0.18 5.99
C SER A 23 -12.29 -0.18 4.61
N HIS A 24 -13.04 0.13 3.55
CA HIS A 24 -12.45 0.25 2.21
C HIS A 24 -11.37 1.36 2.10
N THR A 25 -11.32 2.31 3.04
CA THR A 25 -10.23 3.30 3.13
C THR A 25 -8.87 2.67 3.43
N CYS A 26 -8.85 1.48 4.03
CA CYS A 26 -7.64 0.73 4.38
C CYS A 26 -6.99 0.05 3.16
N PHE A 27 -7.64 0.08 1.99
CA PHE A 27 -7.28 -0.74 0.85
C PHE A 27 -7.07 0.06 -0.44
N ASN A 28 -6.53 -0.63 -1.43
CA ASN A 28 -6.39 -0.09 -2.78
C ASN A 28 -7.78 0.08 -3.44
N SER A 29 -8.18 1.32 -3.72
CA SER A 29 -9.49 1.64 -4.30
C SER A 29 -9.74 0.96 -5.65
N LYS A 30 -8.70 0.79 -6.47
CA LYS A 30 -8.80 0.06 -7.76
C LYS A 30 -9.11 -1.41 -7.53
N GLN A 31 -8.49 -2.04 -6.52
CA GLN A 31 -8.81 -3.43 -6.17
C GLN A 31 -10.25 -3.57 -5.66
N VAL A 32 -10.68 -2.67 -4.77
CA VAL A 32 -12.05 -2.63 -4.24
C VAL A 32 -13.06 -2.50 -5.39
N GLY A 33 -12.84 -1.55 -6.30
CA GLY A 33 -13.71 -1.34 -7.46
C GLY A 33 -13.75 -2.54 -8.41
N THR A 34 -12.59 -3.16 -8.70
CA THR A 34 -12.55 -4.36 -9.54
C THR A 34 -13.30 -5.53 -8.91
N MET A 35 -13.14 -5.77 -7.60
CA MET A 35 -13.85 -6.86 -6.92
C MET A 35 -15.37 -6.60 -6.88
N LEU A 36 -15.78 -5.36 -6.64
CA LEU A 36 -17.19 -4.97 -6.70
C LEU A 36 -17.79 -5.20 -8.10
N ALA A 37 -17.07 -4.82 -9.15
CA ALA A 37 -17.50 -5.03 -10.52
C ALA A 37 -17.62 -6.52 -10.88
N ASN A 38 -16.67 -7.36 -10.45
CA ASN A 38 -16.72 -8.80 -10.68
C ASN A 38 -17.95 -9.46 -10.02
N GLU A 39 -18.30 -9.03 -8.81
CA GLU A 39 -19.50 -9.52 -8.11
C GLU A 39 -20.77 -9.14 -8.88
N LEU A 40 -20.84 -7.89 -9.36
CA LEU A 40 -21.94 -7.42 -10.21
C LEU A 40 -22.03 -8.23 -11.51
N PHE A 41 -20.93 -8.42 -12.23
CA PHE A 41 -20.96 -9.14 -13.50
C PHE A 41 -21.35 -10.61 -13.32
N THR A 42 -20.98 -11.26 -12.21
CA THR A 42 -21.42 -12.63 -11.92
C THR A 42 -22.95 -12.73 -11.81
N GLN A 43 -23.62 -11.65 -11.41
CA GLN A 43 -25.08 -11.61 -11.29
C GLN A 43 -25.79 -11.19 -12.58
N TYR A 44 -25.16 -10.38 -13.42
CA TYR A 44 -25.83 -9.73 -14.57
C TYR A 44 -25.30 -10.15 -15.96
N ASP A 45 -24.11 -10.72 -16.05
CA ASP A 45 -23.52 -11.19 -17.31
C ASP A 45 -23.33 -12.71 -17.29
N PRO A 46 -24.17 -13.47 -18.03
CA PRO A 46 -24.11 -14.94 -18.02
C PRO A 46 -22.85 -15.51 -18.69
N ILE A 47 -22.08 -14.70 -19.42
CA ILE A 47 -20.85 -15.13 -20.13
C ILE A 47 -19.61 -14.72 -19.31
N PHE A 48 -19.78 -13.89 -18.27
CA PHE A 48 -18.68 -13.46 -17.43
C PHE A 48 -18.15 -14.59 -16.56
N THR A 49 -16.87 -14.91 -16.71
CA THR A 49 -16.16 -15.85 -15.84
C THR A 49 -15.31 -15.08 -14.85
N PRO A 50 -15.64 -15.07 -13.54
CA PRO A 50 -14.83 -14.36 -12.56
C PRO A 50 -13.42 -14.96 -12.48
N PRO A 51 -12.39 -14.15 -12.23
CA PRO A 51 -11.05 -14.66 -11.99
C PRO A 51 -11.06 -15.60 -10.78
N LYS A 52 -10.31 -16.70 -10.87
CA LYS A 52 -10.20 -17.69 -9.78
C LYS A 52 -9.76 -17.00 -8.49
N THR A 53 -10.68 -16.88 -7.54
CA THR A 53 -10.32 -16.49 -6.17
C THR A 53 -9.57 -17.65 -5.51
N PRO A 54 -8.52 -17.38 -4.72
CA PRO A 54 -7.81 -18.44 -4.01
C PRO A 54 -8.80 -19.24 -3.15
N SER A 55 -8.90 -20.54 -3.44
CA SER A 55 -9.76 -21.48 -2.72
C SER A 55 -9.22 -21.65 -1.29
N GLY A 56 -9.98 -21.17 -0.32
CA GLY A 56 -9.66 -21.25 1.11
C GLY A 56 -10.83 -20.71 1.92
N LYS A 57 -10.93 -21.11 3.20
CA LYS A 57 -11.94 -20.60 4.15
C LYS A 57 -12.13 -19.11 3.92
N HIS A 58 -13.32 -18.69 3.45
CA HIS A 58 -13.59 -17.29 3.17
C HIS A 58 -13.18 -16.47 4.38
N PRO A 59 -12.14 -15.62 4.31
CA PRO A 59 -11.87 -14.72 5.39
C PRO A 59 -13.11 -13.85 5.56
N LEU A 60 -13.47 -13.56 6.80
CA LEU A 60 -14.62 -12.70 7.13
C LEU A 60 -14.52 -11.31 6.48
N ILE A 61 -13.36 -10.96 5.90
CA ILE A 61 -13.08 -9.73 5.17
C ILE A 61 -12.51 -10.10 3.79
N PRO A 62 -12.89 -9.40 2.70
CA PRO A 62 -12.29 -9.61 1.39
C PRO A 62 -10.76 -9.46 1.41
N LEU A 63 -10.05 -10.34 0.68
CA LEU A 63 -8.59 -10.34 0.57
C LEU A 63 -8.12 -9.24 -0.38
N TYR A 64 -8.06 -8.02 0.12
CA TYR A 64 -7.40 -6.91 -0.56
C TYR A 64 -5.90 -6.94 -0.27
N ASN A 65 -5.12 -7.49 -1.20
CA ASN A 65 -3.67 -7.67 -1.06
C ASN A 65 -2.82 -6.69 -1.88
N LYS A 66 -3.43 -5.87 -2.75
CA LYS A 66 -2.68 -4.85 -3.51
C LYS A 66 -2.24 -3.73 -2.57
N SER A 67 -1.04 -3.19 -2.78
CA SER A 67 -0.53 -2.07 -1.99
C SER A 67 -1.50 -0.89 -2.00
N LYS A 68 -1.69 -0.29 -0.82
CA LYS A 68 -2.42 0.96 -0.67
C LYS A 68 -1.49 2.09 -1.09
N ARG A 69 -2.07 3.07 -1.79
CA ARG A 69 -1.36 4.28 -2.24
C ARG A 69 -2.15 5.51 -1.83
N VAL A 70 -1.43 6.48 -1.27
CA VAL A 70 -1.93 7.80 -0.89
C VAL A 70 -1.01 8.84 -1.51
N SER A 71 -1.56 9.84 -2.17
CA SER A 71 -0.78 10.93 -2.76
C SER A 71 -1.50 12.25 -2.58
N ALA A 72 -0.76 13.32 -2.35
CA ALA A 72 -1.28 14.67 -2.22
C ALA A 72 -0.26 15.71 -2.69
N VAL A 73 -0.72 16.91 -3.02
CA VAL A 73 0.14 18.10 -3.12
C VAL A 73 -0.16 18.93 -1.88
N LEU A 74 0.83 19.08 -1.02
CA LEU A 74 0.75 19.86 0.20
C LEU A 74 1.05 21.34 -0.10
N PRO A 75 0.69 22.27 0.81
CA PRO A 75 1.08 23.66 0.70
C PRO A 75 2.59 23.82 0.45
N GLY A 76 2.97 24.79 -0.37
CA GLY A 76 4.37 25.00 -0.77
C GLY A 76 4.83 24.14 -1.95
N ASN A 77 3.89 23.58 -2.74
CA ASN A 77 4.18 22.72 -3.89
C ASN A 77 4.98 21.46 -3.52
N LEU A 78 4.65 20.88 -2.38
CA LEU A 78 5.34 19.70 -1.86
C LEU A 78 4.53 18.45 -2.20
N HIS A 79 5.07 17.61 -3.07
CA HIS A 79 4.42 16.37 -3.50
C HIS A 79 4.64 15.29 -2.45
N TYR A 80 3.55 14.71 -1.96
CA TYR A 80 3.56 13.60 -1.02
C TYR A 80 3.09 12.32 -1.70
N LEU A 81 3.81 11.23 -1.45
CA LEU A 81 3.44 9.88 -1.84
C LEU A 81 3.72 8.93 -0.69
N GLN A 82 2.73 8.10 -0.36
CA GLN A 82 2.90 6.92 0.49
C GLN A 82 2.38 5.69 -0.26
N ILE A 83 3.20 4.65 -0.30
CA ILE A 83 2.84 3.30 -0.76
C ILE A 83 3.08 2.37 0.41
N SER A 84 2.05 1.62 0.83
CA SER A 84 2.15 0.74 2.00
C SER A 84 1.34 -0.53 1.82
N GLN A 85 1.52 -1.46 2.76
CA GLN A 85 0.65 -2.62 2.87
C GLN A 85 -0.83 -2.21 3.02
N ALA A 86 -1.69 -3.01 2.42
CA ALA A 86 -3.12 -2.95 2.62
C ALA A 86 -3.47 -3.27 4.07
N GLY A 87 -4.32 -2.44 4.69
CA GLY A 87 -4.74 -2.61 6.07
C GLY A 87 -4.91 -1.27 6.80
N PRO A 88 -5.38 -1.32 8.05
CA PRO A 88 -5.44 -0.15 8.91
C PRO A 88 -4.07 0.50 9.05
N THR A 89 -4.04 1.83 9.07
CA THR A 89 -2.80 2.57 9.28
C THR A 89 -2.39 2.42 10.74
N VAL A 90 -1.19 1.89 10.96
CA VAL A 90 -0.55 1.84 12.28
C VAL A 90 0.32 3.07 12.41
N ASP A 91 0.30 3.69 13.58
CA ASP A 91 1.21 4.78 13.92
C ASP A 91 2.67 4.33 13.77
N TYR A 92 3.51 5.19 13.19
CA TYR A 92 4.89 4.85 12.86
C TYR A 92 5.71 4.48 14.10
N GLU A 93 5.59 5.25 15.19
CA GLU A 93 6.33 5.01 16.43
C GLU A 93 5.86 3.72 17.13
N LYS A 94 4.57 3.39 17.01
CA LYS A 94 4.06 2.10 17.46
C LYS A 94 4.58 0.95 16.60
N ALA A 95 4.62 1.12 15.29
CA ALA A 95 5.08 0.08 14.36
C ALA A 95 6.55 -0.29 14.63
N LYS A 96 7.42 0.69 14.90
CA LYS A 96 8.85 0.46 15.22
C LYS A 96 9.09 -0.40 16.44
N LYS A 97 8.14 -0.47 17.38
CA LYS A 97 8.24 -1.27 18.60
C LYS A 97 7.82 -2.73 18.42
N ILE A 98 7.27 -3.07 17.25
CA ILE A 98 6.83 -4.44 16.94
C ILE A 98 8.07 -5.30 16.69
N GLU A 99 8.11 -6.48 17.32
CA GLU A 99 9.13 -7.49 17.03
C GLU A 99 9.11 -7.85 15.55
N ASN A 100 10.28 -7.89 14.90
CA ASN A 100 10.42 -8.08 13.44
C ASN A 100 9.96 -6.90 12.57
N TYR A 101 9.96 -5.66 13.10
CA TYR A 101 9.69 -4.45 12.31
C TYR A 101 10.48 -4.41 10.98
N GLY A 102 11.78 -4.72 11.03
CA GLY A 102 12.67 -4.64 9.87
C GLY A 102 13.59 -3.43 9.93
N THR A 103 13.78 -2.72 8.80
CA THR A 103 14.76 -1.64 8.67
C THR A 103 14.22 -0.49 7.84
N ASP A 104 14.41 0.74 8.32
CA ASP A 104 14.14 1.96 7.56
C ASP A 104 15.42 2.50 6.92
N LEU A 105 15.38 2.76 5.63
CA LEU A 105 16.39 3.54 4.89
C LEU A 105 15.81 4.94 4.69
N ILE A 106 16.48 5.97 5.21
CA ILE A 106 15.96 7.35 5.24
C ILE A 106 17.01 8.30 4.67
N THR A 107 16.61 9.08 3.67
CA THR A 107 17.43 10.17 3.13
C THR A 107 16.70 11.49 3.23
N ASN A 108 17.40 12.49 3.76
CA ASN A 108 16.92 13.86 3.88
C ASN A 108 17.86 14.76 3.09
N HIS A 109 17.45 15.15 1.89
CA HIS A 109 18.30 15.90 0.97
C HIS A 109 17.53 17.09 0.41
N ASN A 110 18.10 18.30 0.51
CA ASN A 110 17.49 19.55 0.01
C ASN A 110 16.03 19.78 0.46
N ASN A 111 15.75 19.59 1.75
CA ASN A 111 14.39 19.69 2.33
C ASN A 111 13.37 18.70 1.75
N ASN A 112 13.84 17.66 1.06
CA ASN A 112 13.03 16.51 0.66
C ASN A 112 13.24 15.37 1.66
N TYR A 113 12.25 14.49 1.75
CA TYR A 113 12.26 13.32 2.61
C TYR A 113 11.92 12.09 1.79
N PHE A 114 12.74 11.05 1.93
CA PHE A 114 12.45 9.74 1.38
C PHE A 114 12.71 8.67 2.44
N ARG A 115 11.73 7.80 2.65
CA ARG A 115 11.84 6.62 3.50
C ARG A 115 11.43 5.38 2.74
N LEU A 116 12.31 4.38 2.75
CA LEU A 116 12.04 3.04 2.27
C LEU A 116 12.13 2.06 3.44
N HIS A 117 11.03 1.40 3.74
CA HIS A 117 10.95 0.42 4.81
C HIS A 117 11.04 -0.99 4.23
N LEU A 118 12.02 -1.74 4.71
CA LEU A 118 12.22 -3.17 4.47
C LEU A 118 11.67 -3.95 5.66
N ASP A 119 10.92 -5.02 5.43
CA ASP A 119 10.58 -5.95 6.52
C ASP A 119 11.81 -6.75 6.99
N SER A 120 11.62 -7.59 8.01
CA SER A 120 12.69 -8.47 8.52
C SER A 120 13.28 -9.42 7.48
N THR A 121 12.57 -9.67 6.38
CA THR A 121 13.03 -10.51 5.27
C THR A 121 13.71 -9.71 4.15
N GLY A 122 13.80 -8.38 4.26
CA GLY A 122 14.41 -7.54 3.24
C GLY A 122 13.48 -7.15 2.09
N ILE A 123 12.16 -7.34 2.22
CA ILE A 123 11.18 -6.96 1.20
C ILE A 123 10.68 -5.54 1.46
N VAL A 124 10.55 -4.72 0.41
CA VAL A 124 9.98 -3.37 0.50
C VAL A 124 8.50 -3.42 0.87
N ARG A 125 8.15 -2.87 2.04
CA ARG A 125 6.77 -2.82 2.55
C ARG A 125 6.18 -1.43 2.66
N THR A 126 7.01 -0.40 2.79
CA THR A 126 6.51 0.99 2.79
C THR A 126 7.48 1.89 2.07
N ILE A 127 6.95 2.79 1.25
CA ILE A 127 7.69 3.87 0.59
C ILE A 127 6.97 5.16 0.95
N VAL A 128 7.69 6.12 1.52
CA VAL A 128 7.20 7.48 1.77
C VAL A 128 8.14 8.44 1.08
N CYS A 129 7.60 9.30 0.24
CA CYS A 129 8.35 10.31 -0.47
C CYS A 129 7.63 11.65 -0.32
N LEU A 130 8.41 12.67 0.04
CA LEU A 130 8.00 14.05 0.14
C LEU A 130 9.02 14.89 -0.62
N HIS A 131 8.62 15.47 -1.74
CA HIS A 131 9.56 16.08 -2.66
C HIS A 131 8.96 17.31 -3.36
N HIS A 132 9.77 18.33 -3.65
CA HIS A 132 9.29 19.57 -4.30
C HIS A 132 8.99 19.39 -5.80
N ASN A 133 9.69 18.46 -6.46
CA ASN A 133 9.36 18.03 -7.82
C ASN A 133 8.25 16.98 -7.83
N LYS A 134 7.55 16.89 -8.97
CA LYS A 134 6.55 15.87 -9.23
C LYS A 134 7.14 14.46 -9.08
N ILE A 135 6.44 13.62 -8.32
CA ILE A 135 6.83 12.23 -8.08
C ILE A 135 6.25 11.34 -9.19
N ASP A 136 7.09 10.54 -9.86
CA ASP A 136 6.60 9.46 -10.71
C ASP A 136 6.16 8.27 -9.85
N VAL A 137 4.85 8.25 -9.63
CA VAL A 137 4.18 7.24 -8.83
C VAL A 137 4.35 5.84 -9.42
N THR A 138 4.44 5.70 -10.75
CA THR A 138 4.49 4.39 -11.42
C THR A 138 5.78 3.67 -11.08
N ASN A 139 6.91 4.37 -11.18
CA ASN A 139 8.24 3.80 -10.91
C ASN A 139 8.36 3.39 -9.44
N LEU A 140 7.99 4.27 -8.50
CA LEU A 140 8.06 3.95 -7.07
C LEU A 140 7.10 2.82 -6.68
N SER A 141 5.98 2.66 -7.39
CA SER A 141 5.06 1.55 -7.13
C SER A 141 5.65 0.19 -7.49
N GLN A 142 6.57 0.13 -8.44
CA GLN A 142 7.22 -1.13 -8.85
C GLN A 142 8.23 -1.64 -7.80
N LEU A 143 8.72 -0.76 -6.94
CA LEU A 143 9.64 -1.14 -5.86
C LEU A 143 8.94 -1.93 -4.75
N TYR A 144 7.64 -1.67 -4.53
CA TYR A 144 6.88 -2.34 -3.48
C TYR A 144 6.83 -3.85 -3.70
N GLY A 145 7.18 -4.62 -2.67
CA GLY A 145 7.20 -6.08 -2.72
C GLY A 145 8.48 -6.68 -3.32
N LEU A 146 9.43 -5.87 -3.80
CA LEU A 146 10.74 -6.36 -4.22
C LEU A 146 11.64 -6.60 -3.01
N HIS A 147 12.55 -7.56 -3.14
CA HIS A 147 13.61 -7.80 -2.15
C HIS A 147 14.79 -6.85 -2.40
N GLU A 148 15.46 -6.35 -1.36
CA GLU A 148 16.54 -5.36 -1.45
C GLU A 148 17.72 -5.76 -2.35
N ARG A 149 17.99 -7.07 -2.46
CA ARG A 149 18.97 -7.63 -3.43
C ARG A 149 18.63 -7.34 -4.89
N LEU A 150 17.36 -7.29 -5.27
CA LEU A 150 16.92 -6.89 -6.62
C LEU A 150 17.12 -5.38 -6.84
N LEU A 151 17.30 -4.62 -5.76
CA LEU A 151 17.57 -3.19 -5.76
C LEU A 151 19.08 -2.94 -5.57
N ASN A 152 19.91 -3.79 -6.18
CA ASN A 152 21.38 -3.70 -6.16
C ASN A 152 21.99 -3.70 -4.74
N ASN A 153 21.53 -4.65 -3.89
CA ASN A 153 21.91 -4.75 -2.48
C ASN A 153 21.72 -3.42 -1.73
N LEU A 154 20.54 -2.82 -1.91
CA LEU A 154 20.19 -1.46 -1.48
C LEU A 154 20.59 -1.19 -0.03
N ARG A 155 20.31 -2.15 0.86
CA ARG A 155 20.59 -1.99 2.30
C ARG A 155 22.09 -1.88 2.56
N GLN A 156 22.90 -2.71 1.90
CA GLN A 156 24.36 -2.67 2.06
C GLN A 156 24.91 -1.32 1.59
N ARG A 157 24.52 -0.88 0.37
CA ARG A 157 24.97 0.39 -0.20
C ARG A 157 24.58 1.60 0.66
N TYR A 158 23.37 1.56 1.24
CA TYR A 158 22.92 2.58 2.18
C TYR A 158 23.79 2.61 3.45
N ASN A 159 24.07 1.45 4.04
CA ASN A 159 24.93 1.34 5.23
C ASN A 159 26.38 1.79 4.95
N GLU A 160 26.87 1.56 3.73
CA GLU A 160 28.17 2.03 3.25
C GLU A 160 28.17 3.52 2.86
N HIS A 161 27.06 4.24 3.06
CA HIS A 161 26.90 5.66 2.73
C HIS A 161 27.09 5.98 1.23
N LEU A 162 26.91 4.97 0.36
CA LEU A 162 26.97 5.11 -1.11
C LEU A 162 25.67 5.66 -1.70
N ILE A 163 24.62 5.79 -0.88
CA ILE A 163 23.31 6.33 -1.26
C ILE A 163 23.09 7.59 -0.44
N THR A 164 23.23 8.75 -1.08
CA THR A 164 23.02 10.06 -0.46
C THR A 164 21.58 10.56 -0.59
N ASP A 165 20.88 10.10 -1.63
CA ASP A 165 19.49 10.43 -1.93
C ASP A 165 18.80 9.18 -2.50
N LEU A 166 17.70 8.74 -1.90
CA LEU A 166 16.93 7.59 -2.38
C LEU A 166 15.96 7.96 -3.51
N PHE A 167 15.74 9.26 -3.76
CA PHE A 167 14.84 9.71 -4.82
C PHE A 167 15.51 9.79 -6.19
N THR A 168 16.82 10.08 -6.25
CA THR A 168 17.60 10.34 -7.47
C THR A 168 18.65 9.29 -7.77
#